data_AF-A0A317ST04-F1
#
_entry.id   AF-A0A317ST04-F1
#
_cell.length_a   1.000
_cell.length_b   1.000
_cell.length_c   1.000
_cell.angle_alpha   90.00
_cell.angle_beta   90.00
_cell.angle_gamma   90.00
#
_symmetry.space_group_name_H-M   'P 1'
#
loop_
_entity.id
_entity.type
_entity.pdbx_description
1 polymer ?
#
loop_
_entity_poly.entity_id
_entity_poly.type
_entity_poly.pdbx_seq_one_letter_code
_entity_poly.pdbx_strand_id
1 'polypeptide(L)'
;MKAPILGIDFTRTGRPRRASTHLLTVGPQNVCDVINDSSATNLVNSGCCGGGCSRLPPSAEGSVSLGTGGHAASEFVKAPDNAAFKSLGLKLSPLTSRDRLTGITALPAQTISMEPVDEEEKHESTVYVHPPKYVTPHPPWAVYSAKIDSTRELTNPGALKRTYHFDLDVTDYLEEITGVDFRVGGAIGVVAPNDFKLVTEILDILGIDEDERDAPIQLSTQGGRWPTIWGKAKERALTTTLRELMTWTVDIQSYPPTKNLIRLLAEYARNEAEKTILLYLCSRQGQAAFCE
;
A
#
# COMPACT_ATOMS: atom_id res chain seq x y z
N MET A 1 22.62 -22.25 1.41
CA MET A 1 21.24 -22.68 1.74
C MET A 1 20.41 -22.46 0.48
N LYS A 2 19.61 -23.45 0.04
CA LYS A 2 18.82 -23.33 -1.20
C LYS A 2 17.64 -22.38 -0.95
N ALA A 3 17.50 -21.35 -1.77
CA ALA A 3 16.31 -20.51 -1.78
C ALA A 3 15.05 -21.38 -2.00
N PRO A 4 13.95 -21.14 -1.27
CA PRO A 4 12.70 -21.83 -1.54
C PRO A 4 12.19 -21.43 -2.93
N ILE A 5 11.69 -22.42 -3.66
CA ILE A 5 11.17 -22.26 -5.02
C ILE A 5 9.88 -21.44 -4.91
N LEU A 6 9.96 -20.14 -5.20
CA LEU A 6 8.82 -19.22 -5.36
C LEU A 6 8.14 -19.36 -6.74
N GLY A 7 8.51 -20.37 -7.53
CA GLY A 7 7.90 -20.67 -8.82
C GLY A 7 6.88 -21.80 -8.70
N ILE A 8 5.59 -21.46 -8.78
CA ILE A 8 4.54 -22.46 -8.99
C ILE A 8 4.59 -22.84 -10.49
N ASP A 9 4.91 -24.09 -10.78
CA ASP A 9 4.88 -24.64 -12.15
C ASP A 9 3.46 -25.10 -12.50
N PHE A 10 2.80 -24.32 -13.36
CA PHE A 10 1.41 -24.55 -13.80
C PHE A 10 1.24 -25.70 -14.80
N THR A 11 2.30 -26.44 -15.15
CA THR A 11 2.23 -27.49 -16.17
C THR A 11 1.93 -28.90 -15.64
N ARG A 12 1.86 -29.10 -14.31
CA ARG A 12 1.61 -30.42 -13.72
C ARG A 12 0.11 -30.72 -13.61
N THR A 13 -0.38 -31.60 -14.48
CA THR A 13 -1.75 -32.15 -14.42
C THR A 13 -1.82 -33.31 -13.41
N GLY A 14 -2.46 -33.07 -12.26
CA GLY A 14 -2.73 -34.08 -11.23
C GLY A 14 -3.97 -34.95 -11.53
N ARG A 15 -3.97 -36.18 -11.00
CA ARG A 15 -4.99 -37.26 -11.17
C ARG A 15 -6.44 -36.82 -10.91
N PRO A 16 -7.44 -37.37 -11.62
CA PRO A 16 -8.85 -37.08 -11.34
C PRO A 16 -9.32 -37.78 -10.05
N ARG A 17 -10.02 -37.05 -9.17
CA ARG A 17 -10.80 -37.62 -8.06
C ARG A 17 -12.24 -37.11 -8.04
N ARG A 18 -13.14 -37.99 -7.55
CA ARG A 18 -14.58 -37.82 -7.38
C ARG A 18 -14.90 -36.75 -6.33
N ALA A 19 -15.77 -35.81 -6.68
CA ALA A 19 -16.44 -34.93 -5.73
C ALA A 19 -17.50 -35.72 -4.94
N SER A 20 -17.49 -35.60 -3.61
CA SER A 20 -18.59 -36.00 -2.74
C SER A 20 -19.07 -34.76 -2.00
N THR A 21 -20.00 -34.03 -2.61
CA THR A 21 -20.71 -32.92 -1.95
C THR A 21 -22.06 -33.44 -1.47
N HIS A 22 -22.26 -33.51 -0.15
CA HIS A 22 -23.59 -33.60 0.44
C HIS A 22 -24.12 -32.20 0.69
N LEU A 23 -25.23 -31.85 0.02
CA LEU A 23 -25.94 -30.59 0.18
C LEU A 23 -26.76 -30.64 1.49
N LEU A 24 -26.47 -29.74 2.43
CA LEU A 24 -27.31 -29.54 3.62
C LEU A 24 -27.99 -28.17 3.51
N THR A 25 -29.31 -28.19 3.36
CA THR A 25 -30.16 -27.00 3.28
C THR A 25 -30.39 -26.44 4.67
N VAL A 26 -29.91 -25.23 4.97
CA VAL A 26 -30.19 -24.53 6.24
C VAL A 26 -31.03 -23.28 5.94
N GLY A 27 -32.15 -23.15 6.67
CA GLY A 27 -33.15 -22.10 6.49
C GLY A 27 -32.73 -20.70 6.99
N PRO A 28 -33.53 -19.66 6.68
CA PRO A 28 -33.05 -18.28 6.54
C PRO A 28 -33.03 -17.42 7.82
N GLN A 29 -33.11 -17.99 9.03
CA GLN A 29 -33.53 -17.20 10.20
C GLN A 29 -32.46 -16.73 11.19
N ASN A 30 -31.15 -16.97 11.00
CA ASN A 30 -30.13 -16.48 11.95
C ASN A 30 -28.78 -16.10 11.29
N VAL A 31 -28.76 -15.14 10.36
CA VAL A 31 -27.50 -14.64 9.73
C VAL A 31 -27.37 -13.10 9.77
N CYS A 32 -28.26 -12.38 10.43
CA CYS A 32 -28.10 -10.94 10.64
C CYS A 32 -27.83 -10.69 12.12
N ASP A 33 -26.55 -10.46 12.48
CA ASP A 33 -26.14 -9.56 13.58
C ASP A 33 -24.63 -9.59 13.91
N VAL A 34 -23.78 -10.29 13.16
CA VAL A 34 -22.32 -10.34 13.45
C VAL A 34 -21.41 -9.85 12.30
N ILE A 35 -21.96 -9.38 11.16
CA ILE A 35 -21.15 -8.99 9.97
C ILE A 35 -21.26 -7.49 9.64
N ASN A 36 -21.48 -6.62 10.62
CA ASN A 36 -21.56 -5.16 10.35
C ASN A 36 -20.28 -4.37 10.70
N ASP A 37 -19.22 -5.00 11.18
CA ASP A 37 -17.97 -4.30 11.55
C ASP A 37 -16.72 -4.71 10.76
N SER A 38 -16.90 -5.44 9.65
CA SER A 38 -15.81 -5.74 8.72
C SER A 38 -15.89 -4.83 7.49
N SER A 39 -14.96 -3.89 7.46
CA SER A 39 -14.78 -2.85 6.47
C SER A 39 -14.30 -3.44 5.14
N ALA A 40 -15.22 -3.73 4.21
CA ALA A 40 -14.88 -4.01 2.82
C ALA A 40 -15.99 -3.71 1.79
N THR A 41 -17.22 -3.35 2.20
CA THR A 41 -18.35 -3.18 1.25
C THR A 41 -19.08 -1.84 1.39
N ASN A 42 -18.33 -0.75 1.52
CA ASN A 42 -18.83 0.60 1.22
C ASN A 42 -17.96 1.25 0.14
N LEU A 43 -17.93 0.64 -1.04
CA LEU A 43 -17.23 1.16 -2.22
C LEU A 43 -18.21 1.54 -3.34
N VAL A 44 -19.28 2.25 -3.00
CA VAL A 44 -20.07 3.01 -3.99
C VAL A 44 -20.50 4.33 -3.36
N ASN A 45 -19.53 5.16 -2.99
CA ASN A 45 -19.75 6.59 -2.89
C ASN A 45 -18.71 7.27 -3.79
N SER A 46 -19.21 7.87 -4.86
CA SER A 46 -18.50 8.72 -5.80
C SER A 46 -17.89 9.93 -5.08
N GLY A 47 -16.71 9.73 -4.48
CA GLY A 47 -15.97 10.71 -3.70
C GLY A 47 -14.54 10.89 -4.21
N CYS A 48 -14.36 11.86 -5.10
CA CYS A 48 -13.24 12.82 -5.21
C CYS A 48 -11.85 12.32 -4.73
N CYS A 49 -11.01 11.95 -5.69
CA CYS A 49 -9.54 11.99 -5.68
C CYS A 49 -8.86 11.98 -4.29
N GLY A 50 -8.67 10.78 -3.73
CA GLY A 50 -7.67 10.49 -2.69
C GLY A 50 -7.68 11.39 -1.46
N GLY A 51 -8.51 11.03 -0.46
CA GLY A 51 -8.29 11.37 0.96
C GLY A 51 -7.81 12.79 1.27
N GLY A 52 -8.65 13.79 0.98
CA GLY A 52 -8.35 15.21 1.27
C GLY A 52 -9.09 16.24 0.40
N CYS A 53 -9.98 15.79 -0.48
CA CYS A 53 -10.72 16.58 -1.46
C CYS A 53 -11.84 17.43 -0.81
N SER A 54 -11.48 18.48 -0.07
CA SER A 54 -12.43 19.54 0.29
C SER A 54 -12.87 20.26 -0.98
N ARG A 55 -14.16 20.19 -1.32
CA ARG A 55 -14.76 20.97 -2.41
C ARG A 55 -14.33 22.43 -2.26
N LEU A 56 -13.42 22.89 -3.13
CA LEU A 56 -13.06 24.30 -3.18
C LEU A 56 -14.29 25.08 -3.66
N PRO A 57 -14.60 26.25 -3.08
CA PRO A 57 -15.58 27.14 -3.67
C PRO A 57 -15.11 27.54 -5.07
N PRO A 58 -16.03 27.76 -6.03
CA PRO A 58 -15.68 28.30 -7.33
C PRO A 58 -14.89 29.58 -7.10
N SER A 59 -13.67 29.63 -7.64
CA SER A 59 -12.86 30.84 -7.58
C SER A 59 -13.61 31.91 -8.35
N ALA A 60 -13.94 33.02 -7.70
CA ALA A 60 -14.47 34.18 -8.38
C ALA A 60 -13.54 34.53 -9.53
N GLU A 61 -14.11 34.73 -10.71
CA GLU A 61 -13.44 35.25 -11.90
C GLU A 61 -12.86 36.63 -11.57
N GLY A 62 -11.63 36.64 -11.05
CA GLY A 62 -10.80 37.82 -10.93
C GLY A 62 -10.19 38.09 -12.29
N SER A 63 -10.74 39.07 -12.99
CA SER A 63 -10.21 39.63 -14.22
C SER A 63 -8.70 39.92 -14.07
N VAL A 64 -7.88 39.18 -14.80
CA VAL A 64 -6.47 39.51 -14.99
C VAL A 64 -6.47 40.77 -15.84
N SER A 65 -6.29 41.93 -15.19
CA SER A 65 -6.09 43.19 -15.91
C SER A 65 -4.85 43.07 -16.77
N LEU A 66 -5.03 43.21 -18.08
CA LEU A 66 -3.97 43.31 -19.08
C LEU A 66 -3.25 44.64 -18.88
N GLY A 67 -2.33 44.67 -17.92
CA GLY A 67 -1.37 45.76 -17.76
C GLY A 67 -0.35 45.69 -18.88
N THR A 68 -0.44 46.62 -19.84
CA THR A 68 0.62 46.93 -20.80
C THR A 68 1.88 47.37 -20.05
N GLY A 69 2.76 46.42 -19.77
CA GLY A 69 4.10 46.62 -19.23
C GLY A 69 4.96 45.41 -19.57
N GLY A 70 6.10 45.63 -20.21
CA GLY A 70 6.90 44.61 -20.91
C GLY A 70 7.07 43.29 -20.16
N HIS A 71 6.54 42.21 -20.73
CA HIS A 71 6.73 40.85 -20.23
C HIS A 71 8.19 40.41 -20.48
N ALA A 72 9.00 40.48 -19.43
CA ALA A 72 10.13 39.58 -19.29
C ALA A 72 9.61 38.14 -19.47
N ALA A 73 10.22 37.38 -20.36
CA ALA A 73 9.85 35.99 -20.64
C ALA A 73 9.64 35.23 -19.32
N SER A 74 8.44 34.68 -19.15
CA SER A 74 8.13 33.85 -18.00
C SER A 74 9.01 32.61 -18.07
N GLU A 75 9.98 32.50 -17.17
CA GLU A 75 10.89 31.36 -17.13
C GLU A 75 10.14 30.18 -16.50
N PHE A 76 9.69 29.26 -17.35
CA PHE A 76 9.04 28.03 -16.92
C PHE A 76 9.96 27.22 -16.00
N VAL A 77 9.39 26.52 -15.03
CA VAL A 77 10.16 25.63 -14.16
C VAL A 77 10.80 24.54 -15.01
N LYS A 78 12.12 24.38 -14.90
CA LYS A 78 12.87 23.35 -15.63
C LYS A 78 12.46 21.96 -15.13
N ALA A 79 11.66 21.25 -15.93
CA ALA A 79 11.26 19.89 -15.62
C ALA A 79 12.47 18.93 -15.60
N PRO A 80 12.47 17.90 -14.71
CA PRO A 80 13.48 16.85 -14.72
C PRO A 80 13.50 16.10 -16.06
N ASP A 81 14.70 15.92 -16.63
CA ASP A 81 14.90 15.25 -17.91
C ASP A 81 15.28 13.77 -17.70
N ASN A 82 14.41 13.01 -17.03
CA ASN A 82 14.62 11.57 -16.83
C ASN A 82 13.38 10.77 -17.28
N ALA A 83 13.59 9.49 -17.58
CA ALA A 83 12.55 8.60 -18.11
C ALA A 83 11.38 8.44 -17.12
N ALA A 84 11.66 8.38 -15.82
CA ALA A 84 10.64 8.24 -14.79
C ALA A 84 9.69 9.45 -14.78
N PHE A 85 10.23 10.67 -14.75
CA PHE A 85 9.42 11.89 -14.78
C PHE A 85 8.59 12.01 -16.07
N LYS A 86 9.19 11.70 -17.23
CA LYS A 86 8.49 11.70 -18.52
C LYS A 86 7.31 10.70 -18.54
N SER A 87 7.45 9.56 -17.88
CA SER A 87 6.40 8.54 -17.82
C SER A 87 5.16 8.99 -17.03
N LEU A 88 5.30 9.97 -16.13
CA LEU A 88 4.18 10.52 -15.35
C LEU A 88 3.24 11.38 -16.20
N GLY A 89 3.68 11.88 -17.36
CA GLY A 89 2.84 12.67 -18.25
C GLY A 89 2.26 13.97 -17.65
N LEU A 90 2.90 14.51 -16.60
CA LEU A 90 2.37 15.64 -15.84
C LEU A 90 2.25 16.91 -16.70
N LYS A 91 1.06 17.50 -16.71
CA LYS A 91 0.82 18.81 -17.35
C LYS A 91 1.15 19.92 -16.36
N LEU A 92 2.37 20.44 -16.43
CA LEU A 92 2.84 21.48 -15.52
C LEU A 92 2.32 22.88 -15.86
N SER A 93 1.78 23.14 -17.06
CA SER A 93 1.23 24.46 -17.40
C SER A 93 -0.01 24.75 -16.54
N PRO A 94 -0.07 25.87 -15.78
CA PRO A 94 0.61 27.15 -16.01
C PRO A 94 1.85 27.44 -15.13
N LEU A 95 2.47 26.45 -14.49
CA LEU A 95 3.56 26.63 -13.52
C LEU A 95 4.75 27.43 -14.08
N THR A 96 4.96 28.62 -13.55
CA THR A 96 6.11 29.49 -13.80
C THR A 96 7.01 29.56 -12.57
N SER A 97 8.30 29.87 -12.75
CA SER A 97 9.25 29.97 -11.63
C SER A 97 8.94 31.11 -10.64
N ARG A 98 7.98 31.98 -10.95
CA ARG A 98 7.58 33.13 -10.11
C ARG A 98 6.21 32.97 -9.46
N ASP A 99 5.54 31.83 -9.65
CA ASP A 99 4.19 31.64 -9.15
C ASP A 99 4.17 31.57 -7.61
N ARG A 100 3.33 32.41 -7.00
CA ARG A 100 3.00 32.30 -5.58
C ARG A 100 1.92 31.23 -5.40
N LEU A 101 2.35 30.01 -5.09
CA LEU A 101 1.45 28.91 -4.78
C LEU A 101 0.66 29.19 -3.49
N THR A 102 -0.62 28.85 -3.49
CA THR A 102 -1.50 29.01 -2.32
C THR A 102 -2.25 27.72 -2.01
N GLY A 103 -2.67 27.55 -0.76
CA GLY A 103 -3.33 26.32 -0.34
C GLY A 103 -2.44 25.08 -0.50
N ILE A 104 -1.12 25.24 -0.27
CA ILE A 104 -0.20 24.11 -0.19
C ILE A 104 -0.64 23.25 1.01
N THR A 105 -0.71 21.94 0.79
CA THR A 105 -0.99 20.96 1.84
C THR A 105 0.00 21.15 3.00
N ALA A 106 -0.50 21.14 4.24
CA ALA A 106 0.36 21.29 5.41
C ALA A 106 1.33 20.11 5.52
N LEU A 107 2.55 20.37 6.03
CA LEU A 107 3.50 19.29 6.29
C LEU A 107 2.92 18.34 7.34
N PRO A 108 2.79 17.03 7.05
CA PRO A 108 2.32 16.07 8.04
C PRO A 108 3.25 16.03 9.26
N ALA A 109 2.68 15.85 10.46
CA ALA A 109 3.45 15.68 11.68
C ALA A 109 4.19 14.33 11.66
N GLN A 110 5.43 14.31 12.16
CA GLN A 110 6.18 13.09 12.36
C GLN A 110 5.67 12.36 13.60
N THR A 111 5.11 11.16 13.41
CA THR A 111 4.50 10.34 14.48
C THR A 111 5.23 9.01 14.71
N ILE A 112 6.31 8.77 13.96
CA ILE A 112 7.07 7.51 13.98
C ILE A 112 8.55 7.86 14.17
N SER A 113 9.22 7.12 15.04
CA SER A 113 10.67 7.10 15.18
C SER A 113 11.20 5.69 15.01
N MET A 114 12.40 5.60 14.45
CA MET A 114 13.14 4.36 14.23
C MET A 114 14.55 4.60 14.75
N GLU A 115 15.02 3.73 15.64
CA GLU A 115 16.34 3.84 16.27
C GLU A 115 17.08 2.51 16.09
N PRO A 116 18.38 2.51 15.81
CA PRO A 116 19.17 1.28 15.80
C PRO A 116 19.11 0.58 17.16
N VAL A 117 19.11 -0.75 17.14
CA VAL A 117 19.18 -1.56 18.37
C VAL A 117 20.64 -1.91 18.67
N ASP A 118 20.97 -2.06 19.95
CA ASP A 118 22.27 -2.58 20.38
C ASP A 118 22.50 -4.00 19.82
N GLU A 119 23.75 -4.30 19.44
CA GLU A 119 24.15 -5.54 18.76
C GLU A 119 23.79 -6.85 19.51
N GLU A 120 23.42 -6.76 20.79
CA GLU A 120 23.08 -7.91 21.63
C GLU A 120 21.64 -8.44 21.39
N GLU A 121 20.73 -7.63 20.83
CA GLU A 121 19.38 -8.10 20.51
C GLU A 121 19.35 -8.88 19.20
N LYS A 122 19.20 -10.20 19.32
CA LYS A 122 19.00 -11.07 18.16
C LYS A 122 17.55 -10.98 17.68
N HIS A 123 17.31 -10.27 16.60
CA HIS A 123 16.07 -10.33 15.82
C HIS A 123 16.25 -11.25 14.61
N GLU A 124 15.51 -12.35 14.58
CA GLU A 124 15.49 -13.26 13.42
C GLU A 124 14.31 -12.91 12.52
N SER A 125 14.62 -12.37 11.33
CA SER A 125 13.58 -11.96 10.39
C SER A 125 12.96 -13.14 9.66
N THR A 126 11.63 -13.14 9.54
CA THR A 126 10.86 -14.12 8.75
C THR A 126 10.44 -13.58 7.38
N VAL A 127 10.94 -12.40 6.98
CA VAL A 127 10.39 -11.56 5.90
C VAL A 127 10.13 -12.28 4.57
N TYR A 128 10.95 -13.26 4.19
CA TYR A 128 10.84 -13.98 2.92
C TYR A 128 9.86 -15.17 2.93
N VAL A 129 9.38 -15.57 4.10
CA VAL A 129 8.57 -16.80 4.27
C VAL A 129 7.24 -16.51 4.94
N HIS A 130 7.24 -15.63 5.94
CA HIS A 130 6.08 -15.41 6.79
C HIS A 130 6.01 -13.96 7.26
N PRO A 131 4.82 -13.36 7.38
CA PRO A 131 4.69 -12.05 7.99
C PRO A 131 5.27 -12.05 9.42
N PRO A 132 5.89 -10.94 9.84
CA PRO A 132 6.38 -10.77 11.21
C PRO A 132 5.27 -10.99 12.25
N LYS A 133 5.65 -11.41 13.47
CA LYS A 133 4.70 -11.78 14.54
C LYS A 133 3.76 -10.66 14.98
N TYR A 134 4.05 -9.40 14.69
CA TYR A 134 3.17 -8.26 14.99
C TYR A 134 2.11 -8.02 13.90
N VAL A 135 2.22 -8.68 12.74
CA VAL A 135 1.25 -8.64 11.65
C VAL A 135 0.23 -9.76 11.85
N THR A 136 -0.61 -9.63 12.88
CA THR A 136 -1.61 -10.65 13.26
C THR A 136 -3.03 -10.27 12.87
N PRO A 137 -3.86 -11.21 12.39
CA PRO A 137 -5.23 -10.99 11.94
C PRO A 137 -6.21 -10.68 13.09
N HIS A 138 -6.14 -11.36 14.22
CA HIS A 138 -6.78 -10.88 15.45
C HIS A 138 -6.27 -11.71 16.62
N PRO A 139 -6.03 -11.11 17.79
CA PRO A 139 -5.64 -11.88 18.96
C PRO A 139 -6.70 -12.95 19.32
N PRO A 140 -6.30 -14.16 19.75
CA PRO A 140 -4.93 -14.64 19.97
C PRO A 140 -4.27 -15.30 18.73
N TRP A 141 -4.91 -15.25 17.56
CA TRP A 141 -4.51 -16.03 16.39
C TRP A 141 -3.41 -15.35 15.55
N ALA A 142 -2.49 -16.16 15.05
CA ALA A 142 -1.47 -15.76 14.10
C ALA A 142 -1.91 -16.08 12.67
N VAL A 143 -1.21 -15.53 11.68
CA VAL A 143 -1.39 -15.93 10.28
C VAL A 143 -1.03 -17.41 10.15
N TYR A 144 -1.93 -18.21 9.59
CA TYR A 144 -1.69 -19.61 9.31
C TYR A 144 -1.04 -19.78 7.93
N SER A 145 0.10 -20.47 7.89
CA SER A 145 0.82 -20.78 6.65
C SER A 145 0.23 -22.01 5.95
N ALA A 146 -0.91 -21.85 5.27
CA ALA A 146 -1.49 -22.92 4.48
C ALA A 146 -0.60 -23.27 3.28
N LYS A 147 -0.34 -24.57 3.08
CA LYS A 147 0.34 -25.03 1.87
C LYS A 147 -0.63 -25.01 0.70
N ILE A 148 -0.14 -24.63 -0.47
CA ILE A 148 -0.89 -24.78 -1.71
C ILE A 148 -0.77 -26.25 -2.16
N ASP A 149 -1.86 -27.00 -2.08
CA ASP A 149 -1.92 -28.40 -2.53
C ASP A 149 -1.93 -28.48 -4.05
N SER A 150 -2.73 -27.62 -4.68
CA SER A 150 -2.95 -27.65 -6.13
C SER A 150 -3.25 -26.25 -6.68
N THR A 151 -2.81 -25.99 -7.91
CA THR A 151 -3.13 -24.76 -8.65
C THR A 151 -3.47 -25.08 -10.10
N ARG A 152 -4.47 -24.42 -10.66
CA ARG A 152 -4.77 -24.51 -12.10
C ARG A 152 -5.26 -23.18 -12.65
N GLU A 153 -4.87 -22.88 -13.87
CA GLU A 153 -5.47 -21.80 -14.65
C GLU A 153 -6.82 -22.29 -15.22
N LEU A 154 -7.88 -21.51 -14.99
CA LEU A 154 -9.22 -21.78 -15.50
C LEU A 154 -9.49 -21.08 -16.84
N THR A 155 -8.63 -20.15 -17.22
CA THR A 155 -8.73 -19.35 -18.43
C THR A 155 -7.93 -19.95 -19.57
N ASN A 156 -8.43 -19.78 -20.80
CA ASN A 156 -7.71 -20.21 -22.00
C ASN A 156 -6.63 -19.18 -22.41
N PRO A 157 -5.61 -19.59 -23.16
CA PRO A 157 -4.65 -18.67 -23.76
C PRO A 157 -5.34 -17.57 -24.55
N GLY A 158 -4.92 -16.32 -24.35
CA GLY A 158 -5.51 -15.15 -25.01
C GLY A 158 -6.70 -14.50 -24.29
N ALA A 159 -7.12 -15.03 -23.13
CA ALA A 159 -8.12 -14.36 -22.30
C ALA A 159 -7.60 -13.00 -21.77
N LEU A 160 -8.49 -11.99 -21.74
CA LEU A 160 -8.18 -10.64 -21.24
C LEU A 160 -7.83 -10.61 -19.74
N LYS A 161 -8.41 -11.55 -18.97
CA LYS A 161 -8.14 -11.73 -17.55
C LYS A 161 -7.78 -13.19 -17.33
N ARG A 162 -6.86 -13.43 -16.41
CA ARG A 162 -6.50 -14.78 -15.99
C ARG A 162 -7.21 -15.11 -14.68
N THR A 163 -7.76 -16.31 -14.61
CA THR A 163 -8.42 -16.81 -13.40
C THR A 163 -7.71 -18.07 -12.96
N TYR A 164 -7.29 -18.10 -11.70
CA TYR A 164 -6.63 -19.25 -11.09
C TYR A 164 -7.51 -19.84 -10.01
N HIS A 165 -7.41 -21.15 -9.86
CA HIS A 165 -8.01 -21.92 -8.78
C HIS A 165 -6.89 -22.49 -7.91
N PHE A 166 -6.99 -22.27 -6.61
CA PHE A 166 -6.03 -22.75 -5.61
C PHE A 166 -6.74 -23.69 -4.65
N ASP A 167 -6.13 -24.84 -4.39
CA ASP A 167 -6.49 -25.72 -3.28
C ASP A 167 -5.49 -25.48 -2.14
N LEU A 168 -5.99 -25.17 -0.95
CA LEU A 168 -5.18 -24.90 0.24
C LEU A 168 -5.32 -26.06 1.23
N ASP A 169 -4.20 -26.58 1.72
CA ASP A 169 -4.16 -27.58 2.77
C ASP A 169 -4.36 -26.92 4.14
N VAL A 170 -5.54 -27.17 4.72
CA VAL A 170 -5.98 -26.68 6.02
C VAL A 170 -6.13 -27.80 7.04
N THR A 171 -5.52 -28.97 6.80
CA THR A 171 -5.63 -30.15 7.68
C THR A 171 -5.19 -29.83 9.11
N ASP A 172 -4.14 -29.03 9.26
CA ASP A 172 -3.58 -28.61 10.57
C ASP A 172 -4.06 -27.21 10.99
N TYR A 173 -5.13 -26.69 10.39
CA TYR A 173 -5.69 -25.39 10.77
C TYR A 173 -6.30 -25.48 12.17
N LEU A 174 -5.95 -24.54 13.04
CA LEU A 174 -6.46 -24.52 14.41
C LEU A 174 -7.91 -24.01 14.43
N GLU A 175 -8.80 -24.73 15.09
CA GLU A 175 -10.18 -24.25 15.30
C GLU A 175 -10.18 -22.96 16.14
N GLU A 176 -10.53 -21.85 15.51
CA GLU A 176 -10.56 -20.56 16.19
C GLU A 176 -11.74 -20.44 17.18
N ILE A 177 -12.86 -21.07 16.83
CA ILE A 177 -14.08 -21.15 17.61
C ILE A 177 -14.58 -22.58 17.52
N THR A 178 -14.78 -23.22 18.68
CA THR A 178 -15.26 -24.60 18.75
C THR A 178 -16.55 -24.77 17.95
N GLY A 179 -16.54 -25.66 16.95
CA GLY A 179 -17.70 -25.96 16.11
C GLY A 179 -17.94 -25.00 14.95
N VAL A 180 -17.03 -24.05 14.68
CA VAL A 180 -17.03 -23.25 13.45
C VAL A 180 -16.01 -23.84 12.48
N ASP A 181 -16.52 -24.54 11.47
CA ASP A 181 -15.75 -25.05 10.34
C ASP A 181 -15.90 -24.13 9.12
N PHE A 182 -15.02 -24.27 8.13
CA PHE A 182 -15.11 -23.57 6.84
C PHE A 182 -16.41 -23.92 6.13
N ARG A 183 -17.32 -22.94 6.03
CA ARG A 183 -18.59 -23.10 5.34
C ARG A 183 -18.50 -22.63 3.90
N VAL A 184 -19.24 -23.29 3.01
CA VAL A 184 -19.44 -22.82 1.65
C VAL A 184 -20.05 -21.42 1.68
N GLY A 185 -19.44 -20.49 0.95
CA GLY A 185 -19.81 -19.07 0.96
C GLY A 185 -19.06 -18.24 2.01
N GLY A 186 -18.21 -18.86 2.83
CA GLY A 186 -17.27 -18.14 3.70
C GLY A 186 -16.17 -17.43 2.89
N ALA A 187 -15.55 -16.43 3.52
CA ALA A 187 -14.40 -15.70 2.98
C ALA A 187 -13.17 -15.97 3.84
N ILE A 188 -11.99 -15.93 3.23
CA ILE A 188 -10.69 -16.01 3.91
C ILE A 188 -9.93 -14.71 3.70
N GLY A 189 -9.16 -14.30 4.71
CA GLY A 189 -8.17 -13.23 4.59
C GLY A 189 -6.83 -13.80 4.14
N VAL A 190 -6.18 -13.14 3.19
CA VAL A 190 -4.82 -13.49 2.75
C VAL A 190 -3.90 -12.31 3.06
N VAL A 191 -2.80 -12.58 3.76
CA VAL A 191 -1.74 -11.58 4.00
C VAL A 191 -0.70 -11.77 2.92
N ALA A 192 -0.62 -10.83 1.98
CA ALA A 192 0.32 -10.86 0.87
C ALA A 192 1.47 -9.87 1.11
N PRO A 193 2.73 -10.27 0.86
CA PRO A 193 3.84 -9.33 0.86
C PRO A 193 3.84 -8.48 -0.41
N ASN A 194 4.48 -7.32 -0.34
CA ASN A 194 4.93 -6.62 -1.54
C ASN A 194 5.97 -7.45 -2.30
N ASP A 195 6.10 -7.17 -3.59
CA ASP A 195 7.14 -7.78 -4.41
C ASP A 195 8.54 -7.46 -3.86
N PHE A 196 9.32 -8.49 -3.56
CA PHE A 196 10.62 -8.33 -2.90
C PHE A 196 11.62 -7.53 -3.74
N LYS A 197 11.52 -7.63 -5.08
CA LYS A 197 12.39 -6.90 -5.99
C LYS A 197 12.03 -5.41 -5.96
N LEU A 198 10.75 -5.07 -6.01
CA LEU A 198 10.28 -3.70 -5.87
C LEU A 198 10.63 -3.09 -4.51
N VAL A 199 10.49 -3.84 -3.41
CA VAL A 199 10.93 -3.40 -2.08
C VAL A 199 12.43 -3.05 -2.10
N THR A 200 13.24 -3.91 -2.71
CA THR A 200 14.69 -3.69 -2.83
C THR A 200 14.99 -2.46 -3.67
N GLU A 201 14.34 -2.29 -4.83
CA GLU A 201 14.49 -1.12 -5.70
C GLU A 201 14.13 0.19 -4.99
N ILE A 202 13.09 0.20 -4.16
CA ILE A 202 12.71 1.39 -3.37
C ILE A 202 13.79 1.72 -2.34
N LEU A 203 14.29 0.72 -1.60
CA LEU A 203 15.33 0.92 -0.59
C LEU A 203 16.67 1.33 -1.23
N ASP A 204 16.98 0.83 -2.44
CA ASP A 204 18.11 1.27 -3.25
C ASP A 204 17.99 2.76 -3.62
N ILE A 205 16.81 3.20 -4.08
CA ILE A 205 16.57 4.61 -4.43
C ILE A 205 16.70 5.54 -3.21
N LEU A 206 16.34 5.04 -2.03
CA LEU A 206 16.51 5.77 -0.76
C LEU A 206 17.97 5.79 -0.28
N GLY A 207 18.87 5.02 -0.91
CA GLY A 207 20.29 4.98 -0.56
C GLY A 207 20.58 4.25 0.76
N ILE A 208 19.72 3.32 1.15
CA ILE A 208 19.85 2.52 2.38
C ILE A 208 20.65 1.27 2.04
N ASP A 209 21.75 0.95 2.70
CA ASP A 209 22.57 -0.21 2.35
C ASP A 209 21.93 -1.55 2.77
N GLU A 210 22.32 -2.68 2.15
CA GLU A 210 21.73 -4.01 2.45
C GLU A 210 21.81 -4.37 3.93
N ASP A 211 22.96 -4.11 4.56
CA ASP A 211 23.18 -4.36 5.99
C ASP A 211 22.22 -3.53 6.86
N GLU A 212 21.92 -2.28 6.48
CA GLU A 212 21.00 -1.40 7.21
C GLU A 212 19.53 -1.83 7.03
N ARG A 213 19.17 -2.35 5.84
CA ARG A 213 17.80 -2.81 5.55
C ARG A 213 17.38 -3.97 6.44
N ASP A 214 18.35 -4.84 6.75
CA ASP A 214 18.16 -6.08 7.50
C ASP A 214 18.63 -5.98 8.97
N ALA A 215 19.28 -4.87 9.34
CA ALA A 215 19.62 -4.57 10.73
C ALA A 215 18.34 -4.41 11.59
N PRO A 216 18.36 -4.93 12.84
CA PRO A 216 17.29 -4.69 13.78
C PRO A 216 17.17 -3.20 14.14
N ILE A 217 15.94 -2.69 14.10
CA ILE A 217 15.56 -1.35 14.52
C ILE A 217 14.47 -1.42 15.58
N GLN A 218 14.51 -0.48 16.52
CA GLN A 218 13.43 -0.22 17.45
C GLN A 218 12.48 0.78 16.83
N LEU A 219 11.28 0.30 16.48
CA LEU A 219 10.21 1.13 15.96
C LEU A 219 9.34 1.65 17.10
N SER A 220 9.10 2.96 17.16
CA SER A 220 8.12 3.58 18.07
C SER A 220 7.09 4.42 17.32
N THR A 221 5.81 4.30 17.69
CA THR A 221 4.71 5.09 17.12
C THR A 221 3.97 5.88 18.19
N GLN A 222 3.56 7.10 17.86
CA GLN A 222 2.76 7.99 18.73
C GLN A 222 1.25 7.68 18.68
N GLY A 223 0.84 6.58 18.02
CA GLY A 223 -0.55 6.20 17.87
C GLY A 223 -0.85 5.39 16.62
N GLY A 224 -2.13 5.37 16.23
CA GLY A 224 -2.60 4.66 15.04
C GLY A 224 -2.71 3.15 15.26
N ARG A 225 -2.90 2.38 14.18
CA ARG A 225 -2.91 0.91 14.20
C ARG A 225 -1.62 0.30 13.64
N TRP A 226 -1.01 0.98 12.67
CA TRP A 226 0.24 0.56 12.06
C TRP A 226 1.37 0.42 13.11
N PRO A 227 2.28 -0.56 12.97
CA PRO A 227 2.38 -1.56 11.89
C PRO A 227 1.52 -2.82 12.07
N THR A 228 0.71 -2.89 13.13
CA THR A 228 -0.22 -4.01 13.32
C THR A 228 -1.48 -3.79 12.50
N ILE A 229 -1.98 -4.82 11.82
CA ILE A 229 -3.19 -4.68 10.99
C ILE A 229 -4.44 -4.60 11.89
N TRP A 230 -4.44 -5.30 13.03
CA TRP A 230 -5.61 -5.44 13.89
C TRP A 230 -5.38 -4.98 15.33
N GLY A 231 -6.47 -4.59 15.98
CA GLY A 231 -6.47 -4.07 17.34
C GLY A 231 -6.82 -2.58 17.43
N LYS A 232 -6.91 -2.09 18.66
CA LYS A 232 -7.24 -0.68 18.93
C LYS A 232 -6.09 0.25 18.51
N ALA A 233 -6.45 1.50 18.19
CA ALA A 233 -5.44 2.52 17.96
C ALA A 233 -4.71 2.81 19.28
N LYS A 234 -3.39 2.74 19.27
CA LYS A 234 -2.51 2.96 20.43
C LYS A 234 -1.08 3.17 19.98
N GLU A 235 -0.24 3.64 20.88
CA GLU A 235 1.21 3.66 20.69
C GLU A 235 1.77 2.23 20.62
N ARG A 236 2.82 2.04 19.84
CA ARG A 236 3.49 0.76 19.66
C ARG A 236 4.99 0.94 19.73
N ALA A 237 5.66 -0.01 20.39
CA ALA A 237 7.10 -0.16 20.40
C ALA A 237 7.41 -1.62 20.07
N LEU A 238 8.23 -1.88 19.04
CA LEU A 238 8.63 -3.23 18.64
C LEU A 238 9.95 -3.24 17.88
N THR A 239 10.65 -4.36 17.97
CA THR A 239 11.85 -4.66 17.17
C THR A 239 11.43 -5.21 15.81
N THR A 240 12.02 -4.68 14.73
CA THR A 240 11.76 -5.08 13.34
C THR A 240 12.93 -4.70 12.44
N THR A 241 12.81 -4.84 11.12
CA THR A 241 13.75 -4.32 10.12
C THR A 241 13.03 -3.42 9.13
N LEU A 242 13.77 -2.56 8.43
CA LEU A 242 13.21 -1.73 7.36
C LEU A 242 12.61 -2.60 6.24
N ARG A 243 13.26 -3.73 5.93
CA ARG A 243 12.76 -4.69 4.94
C ARG A 243 11.43 -5.30 5.36
N GLU A 244 11.26 -5.68 6.62
CA GLU A 244 10.00 -6.22 7.14
C GLU A 244 8.85 -5.23 7.02
N LEU A 245 9.10 -3.98 7.45
CA LEU A 245 8.10 -2.92 7.37
C LEU A 245 7.66 -2.66 5.93
N MET A 246 8.62 -2.50 5.02
CA MET A 246 8.33 -2.23 3.61
C MET A 246 7.70 -3.43 2.90
N THR A 247 7.99 -4.65 3.32
CA THR A 247 7.44 -5.87 2.70
C THR A 247 6.00 -6.15 3.14
N TRP A 248 5.69 -6.01 4.43
CA TRP A 248 4.45 -6.55 5.00
C TRP A 248 3.47 -5.51 5.55
N THR A 249 3.89 -4.26 5.72
CA THR A 249 3.11 -3.28 6.51
C THR A 249 2.79 -1.99 5.78
N VAL A 250 3.37 -1.77 4.60
CA VAL A 250 3.18 -0.57 3.78
C VAL A 250 2.61 -0.98 2.44
N ASP A 251 1.59 -0.29 1.98
CA ASP A 251 1.07 -0.47 0.63
C ASP A 251 1.81 0.46 -0.33
N ILE A 252 2.55 -0.12 -1.27
CA ILE A 252 3.37 0.61 -2.26
C ILE A 252 2.77 0.59 -3.67
N GLN A 253 1.64 -0.10 -3.88
CA GLN A 253 1.11 -0.36 -5.23
C GLN A 253 -0.38 -0.10 -5.38
N SER A 254 -1.21 -0.29 -4.34
CA SER A 254 -2.66 -0.33 -4.54
C SER A 254 -3.28 1.06 -4.72
N TYR A 255 -2.60 2.12 -4.27
CA TYR A 255 -3.08 3.49 -4.37
C TYR A 255 -2.00 4.45 -4.89
N PRO A 256 -2.37 5.45 -5.70
CA PRO A 256 -1.46 6.50 -6.09
C PRO A 256 -1.03 7.36 -4.88
N PRO A 257 0.15 7.99 -4.92
CA PRO A 257 0.62 8.88 -3.86
C PRO A 257 -0.38 9.97 -3.49
N THR A 258 -0.60 10.16 -2.18
CA THR A 258 -1.47 11.24 -1.68
C THR A 258 -0.76 12.59 -1.69
N LYS A 259 -1.51 13.69 -1.62
CA LYS A 259 -0.93 15.03 -1.48
C LYS A 259 -0.08 15.18 -0.22
N ASN A 260 -0.42 14.48 0.87
CA ASN A 260 0.38 14.47 2.09
C ASN A 260 1.76 13.85 1.86
N LEU A 261 1.83 12.74 1.13
CA LEU A 261 3.10 12.11 0.77
C LEU A 261 3.92 13.00 -0.17
N ILE A 262 3.30 13.56 -1.21
CA ILE A 262 3.97 14.51 -2.13
C ILE A 262 4.50 15.73 -1.35
N ARG A 263 3.71 16.26 -0.41
CA ARG A 263 4.14 17.38 0.44
C ARG A 263 5.36 17.01 1.29
N LEU A 264 5.39 15.80 1.86
CA LEU A 264 6.53 15.30 2.61
C LEU A 264 7.78 15.18 1.72
N LEU A 265 7.65 14.60 0.53
CA LEU A 265 8.74 14.50 -0.44
C LEU A 265 9.29 15.87 -0.84
N ALA A 266 8.42 16.88 -1.01
CA ALA A 266 8.82 18.25 -1.30
C ALA A 266 9.71 18.87 -0.22
N GLU A 267 9.55 18.46 1.05
CA GLU A 267 10.37 18.95 2.16
C GLU A 267 11.83 18.51 2.00
N TYR A 268 12.05 17.27 1.55
CA TYR A 268 13.37 16.64 1.42
C TYR A 268 13.98 16.75 0.02
N ALA A 269 13.25 17.32 -0.95
CA ALA A 269 13.76 17.56 -2.29
C ALA A 269 14.86 18.64 -2.29
N ARG A 270 16.07 18.27 -2.71
CA ARG A 270 17.23 19.18 -2.78
C ARG A 270 17.27 20.03 -4.04
N ASN A 271 16.66 19.56 -5.12
CA ASN A 271 16.55 20.29 -6.37
C ASN A 271 15.34 21.24 -6.30
N GLU A 272 15.59 22.54 -6.41
CA GLU A 272 14.55 23.56 -6.32
C GLU A 272 13.44 23.42 -7.37
N ALA A 273 13.78 22.97 -8.59
CA ALA A 273 12.78 22.76 -9.63
C ALA A 273 11.85 21.57 -9.30
N GLU A 274 12.42 20.46 -8.83
CA GLU A 274 11.65 19.30 -8.37
C GLU A 274 10.79 19.64 -7.16
N LYS A 275 11.36 20.37 -6.18
CA LYS A 275 10.62 20.88 -5.02
C LYS A 275 9.45 21.75 -5.44
N THR A 276 9.66 22.67 -6.38
CA THR A 276 8.60 23.54 -6.91
C THR A 276 7.49 22.74 -7.56
N ILE A 277 7.83 21.70 -8.34
CA ILE A 277 6.84 20.80 -8.96
C ILE A 277 6.04 20.03 -7.90
N LEU A 278 6.70 19.47 -6.88
CA LEU A 278 6.03 18.74 -5.80
C LEU A 278 5.10 19.67 -4.97
N LEU A 279 5.54 20.89 -4.68
CA LEU A 279 4.72 21.90 -4.02
C LEU A 279 3.53 22.32 -4.88
N TYR A 280 3.72 22.42 -6.20
CA TYR A 280 2.64 22.68 -7.14
C TYR A 280 1.57 21.59 -7.09
N LEU A 281 1.96 20.30 -7.19
CA LEU A 281 1.04 19.17 -7.15
C LEU A 281 0.21 19.09 -5.85
N CYS A 282 0.78 19.51 -4.71
CA CYS A 282 0.06 19.57 -3.44
C CYS A 282 -0.57 20.94 -3.11
N SER A 283 -0.60 21.88 -4.06
CA SER A 283 -1.25 23.20 -3.94
C SER A 283 -2.68 23.23 -4.50
N ARG A 284 -3.33 24.39 -4.37
CA ARG A 284 -4.62 24.68 -5.03
C ARG A 284 -4.48 24.78 -6.54
N GLN A 285 -3.40 25.40 -7.03
CA GLN A 285 -3.16 25.62 -8.46
C GLN A 285 -2.86 24.32 -9.22
N GLY A 286 -2.23 23.34 -8.57
CA GLY A 286 -1.90 22.04 -9.16
C GLY A 286 -2.99 20.98 -9.03
N GLN A 287 -4.20 21.34 -8.61
CA GLN A 287 -5.30 20.38 -8.44
C GLN A 287 -5.59 19.59 -9.72
N ALA A 288 -5.60 20.25 -10.87
CA ALA A 288 -5.84 19.59 -12.16
C ALA A 288 -4.70 18.60 -12.47
N ALA A 289 -3.45 19.05 -12.37
CA ALA A 289 -2.28 18.22 -12.64
C ALA A 289 -2.12 17.02 -11.68
N PHE A 290 -2.69 17.09 -10.47
CA PHE A 290 -2.70 15.97 -9.53
C PHE A 290 -3.82 14.96 -9.79
N CYS A 291 -4.94 15.39 -10.40
CA CYS A 291 -6.11 14.55 -10.62
C CYS A 291 -6.17 13.88 -12.00
N GLU A 292 -5.44 14.42 -12.97
CA GLU A 292 -5.24 13.80 -14.29
C GLU A 292 -4.25 12.65 -14.21
#